data_AF-A0A533S5W9-F1
#
_entry.id   AF-A0A533S5W9-F1
#
_cell.length_a   1.000
_cell.length_b   1.000
_cell.length_c   1.000
_cell.angle_alpha   90.00
_cell.angle_beta   90.00
_cell.angle_gamma   90.00
#
_symmetry.space_group_name_H-M   'P 1'
#
loop_
_entity.id
_entity.type
_entity.pdbx_description
1 polymer ?
#
loop_
_entity_poly.entity_id
_entity_poly.type
_entity_poly.pdbx_seq_one_letter_code
_entity_poly.pdbx_strand_id
1 'polypeptide(L)'
;MAEGQRVHVGLLTSTRPDDGGFIPSLVMMGPGLGVEDPAPDYVEVPEGAGIMVVEGRRPAQAMYEPFTPSSLYPLADIDLDAPDSGTYYVAVYESQRGGHYTVAIGDRESYSIVEYVLIPISLMSIYQWGGQSPALVYAPMALVLASGLGLLAWKWRDRGIVNTPSGWIGASAGLLFLGTCATVLLQMVLSLASAPLVPEVALTLLFALMPAALCVAVLRIGLRAKKIDARTRIYLAILGVLALFAWAGLLIGPALSLIASMLPARYLTNRENL
;
A
#
# COMPACT_ATOMS: atom_id res chain seq x y z
N MET A 1 -1.92 2.71 -30.24
CA MET A 1 -1.82 4.15 -29.93
C MET A 1 -2.12 4.93 -31.20
N ALA A 2 -2.74 6.09 -31.08
CA ALA A 2 -2.92 7.01 -32.22
C ALA A 2 -1.70 7.92 -32.36
N GLU A 3 -1.43 8.40 -33.57
CA GLU A 3 -0.41 9.42 -33.82
C GLU A 3 -0.66 10.65 -32.92
N GLY A 4 0.41 11.17 -32.31
CA GLY A 4 0.34 12.27 -31.36
C GLY A 4 -0.19 11.91 -29.98
N GLN A 5 -0.54 10.64 -29.72
CA GLN A 5 -0.91 10.19 -28.37
C GLN A 5 0.35 10.06 -27.52
N ARG A 6 0.37 10.73 -26.36
CA ARG A 6 1.48 10.63 -25.41
C ARG A 6 1.69 9.20 -24.92
N VAL A 7 2.95 8.77 -24.97
CA VAL A 7 3.46 7.50 -24.45
C VAL A 7 4.39 7.82 -23.29
N HIS A 8 4.05 7.33 -22.10
CA HIS A 8 4.92 7.46 -20.93
C HIS A 8 5.23 6.07 -20.37
N VAL A 9 6.51 5.77 -20.20
CA VAL A 9 6.98 4.51 -19.63
C VAL A 9 8.16 4.74 -18.69
N GLY A 10 7.98 4.43 -17.42
CA GLY A 10 9.04 4.48 -16.42
C GLY A 10 9.53 3.08 -16.05
N LEU A 11 10.84 2.90 -15.93
CA LEU A 11 11.47 1.67 -15.43
C LEU A 11 12.13 1.95 -14.09
N LEU A 12 11.74 1.18 -13.07
CA LEU A 12 12.29 1.29 -11.72
C LEU A 12 12.78 -0.06 -11.22
N THR A 13 13.77 -0.04 -10.33
CA THR A 13 14.24 -1.24 -9.62
C THR A 13 14.14 -1.08 -8.12
N SER A 14 14.06 -2.23 -7.46
CA SER A 14 13.99 -2.34 -6.01
C SER A 14 15.33 -1.96 -5.35
N THR A 15 15.29 -1.48 -4.10
CA THR A 15 16.49 -1.21 -3.27
C THR A 15 17.01 -2.44 -2.53
N ARG A 16 16.46 -3.63 -2.79
CA ARG A 16 16.90 -4.87 -2.17
C ARG A 16 18.40 -5.11 -2.40
N PRO A 17 19.14 -5.57 -1.38
CA PRO A 17 20.53 -5.96 -1.55
C PRO A 17 20.75 -7.01 -2.65
N ASP A 18 19.82 -7.97 -2.80
CA ASP A 18 19.90 -9.05 -3.78
C ASP A 18 19.84 -8.54 -5.24
N ASP A 19 19.14 -7.43 -5.48
CA ASP A 19 19.05 -6.74 -6.78
C ASP A 19 20.27 -5.82 -7.03
N GLY A 20 21.27 -5.84 -6.13
CA GLY A 20 22.46 -5.00 -6.20
C GLY A 20 23.28 -5.26 -7.45
N GLY A 21 23.28 -4.32 -8.40
CA GLY A 21 23.94 -4.41 -9.71
C GLY A 21 23.04 -4.84 -10.86
N PHE A 22 21.76 -5.18 -10.61
CA PHE A 22 20.75 -5.32 -11.66
C PHE A 22 20.34 -3.93 -12.15
N ILE A 23 20.66 -3.58 -13.40
CA ILE A 23 20.39 -2.27 -14.00
C ILE A 23 19.80 -2.52 -15.40
N PRO A 24 18.57 -3.04 -15.48
CA PRO A 24 17.95 -3.32 -16.76
C PRO A 24 17.72 -2.04 -17.57
N SER A 25 17.72 -2.22 -18.89
CA SER A 25 17.43 -1.21 -19.88
C SER A 25 16.07 -1.48 -20.53
N LEU A 26 15.59 -0.49 -21.28
CA LEU A 26 14.28 -0.54 -21.95
C LEU A 26 14.49 -0.38 -23.45
N VAL A 27 13.75 -1.14 -24.25
CA VAL A 27 13.60 -0.89 -25.68
C VAL A 27 12.13 -0.75 -26.05
N MET A 28 11.81 0.39 -26.64
CA MET A 28 10.49 0.66 -27.22
C MET A 28 10.53 0.36 -28.71
N MET A 29 9.52 -0.35 -29.19
CA MET A 29 9.41 -0.81 -30.57
C MET A 29 8.06 -0.40 -31.13
N GLY A 30 8.02 0.20 -32.31
CA GLY A 30 6.76 0.68 -32.87
C GLY A 30 6.92 1.42 -34.18
N PRO A 31 5.81 1.77 -34.84
CA PRO A 31 5.83 2.51 -36.10
C PRO A 31 6.38 3.93 -35.87
N GLY A 32 7.06 4.48 -36.87
CA GLY A 32 7.57 5.86 -36.86
C GLY A 32 8.74 6.15 -35.92
N LEU A 33 9.15 5.20 -35.07
CA LEU A 33 10.37 5.35 -34.25
C LEU A 33 11.62 5.29 -35.14
N GLY A 34 12.66 6.03 -34.75
CA GLY A 34 13.97 5.94 -35.40
C GLY A 34 14.58 4.54 -35.24
N VAL A 35 15.70 4.30 -35.92
CA VAL A 35 16.58 3.15 -35.61
C VAL A 35 17.78 3.76 -34.91
N GLU A 36 17.63 4.07 -33.62
CA GLU A 36 18.64 4.89 -32.93
C GLU A 36 19.79 4.08 -32.32
N ASP A 37 19.63 2.76 -32.14
CA ASP A 37 20.71 1.79 -31.91
C ASP A 37 20.11 0.36 -32.03
N PRO A 38 20.86 -0.67 -32.48
CA PRO A 38 20.32 -2.02 -32.55
C PRO A 38 19.97 -2.55 -31.15
N ALA A 39 18.78 -3.10 -31.00
CA ALA A 39 18.41 -3.85 -29.81
C ALA A 39 19.32 -5.09 -29.66
N PRO A 40 19.55 -5.61 -28.45
CA PRO A 40 20.31 -6.84 -28.27
C PRO A 40 19.70 -8.00 -29.05
N ASP A 41 20.52 -8.89 -29.62
CA ASP A 41 20.09 -10.00 -30.51
C ASP A 41 19.04 -10.95 -29.89
N TYR A 42 18.94 -10.98 -28.55
CA TYR A 42 17.98 -11.80 -27.81
C TYR A 42 16.65 -11.08 -27.53
N VAL A 43 16.50 -9.82 -27.95
CA VAL A 43 15.23 -9.09 -27.94
C VAL A 43 14.56 -9.25 -29.30
N GLU A 44 13.35 -9.80 -29.29
CA GLU A 44 12.55 -9.95 -30.50
C GLU A 44 11.93 -8.60 -30.89
N VAL A 45 12.28 -8.11 -32.07
CA VAL A 45 11.75 -6.87 -32.65
C VAL A 45 10.73 -7.23 -33.73
N PRO A 46 9.48 -6.74 -33.66
CA PRO A 46 8.48 -6.98 -34.70
C PRO A 46 8.94 -6.46 -36.08
N GLU A 47 8.58 -7.18 -37.14
CA GLU A 47 8.93 -6.81 -38.51
C GLU A 47 8.40 -5.40 -38.85
N GLY A 48 9.28 -4.55 -39.38
CA GLY A 48 8.95 -3.18 -39.77
C GLY A 48 8.83 -2.18 -38.60
N ALA A 49 9.07 -2.59 -37.36
CA ALA A 49 9.10 -1.67 -36.21
C ALA A 49 10.40 -0.88 -36.16
N GLY A 50 10.30 0.43 -35.92
CA GLY A 50 11.43 1.24 -35.45
C GLY A 50 11.74 0.93 -33.98
N ILE A 51 12.93 1.31 -33.52
CA ILE A 51 13.45 0.97 -32.20
C ILE A 51 14.06 2.18 -31.49
N MET A 52 13.68 2.37 -30.23
CA MET A 52 14.28 3.33 -29.34
C MET A 52 14.80 2.60 -28.11
N VAL A 53 16.12 2.58 -27.95
CA VAL A 53 16.80 1.98 -26.80
C VAL A 53 17.06 3.06 -25.76
N VAL A 54 16.65 2.80 -24.52
CA VAL A 54 16.93 3.65 -23.36
C VAL A 54 17.68 2.85 -22.32
N GLU A 55 18.98 3.12 -22.23
CA GLU A 55 19.87 2.46 -21.29
C GLU A 55 19.55 2.85 -19.85
N GLY A 56 19.42 1.83 -18.99
CA GLY A 56 19.17 2.01 -17.57
C GLY A 56 20.34 2.69 -16.87
N ARG A 57 20.07 3.75 -16.11
CA ARG A 57 21.08 4.46 -15.32
C ARG A 57 20.63 4.54 -13.87
N ARG A 58 21.37 3.88 -12.99
CA ARG A 58 21.08 3.93 -11.56
C ARG A 58 21.52 5.28 -10.98
N PRO A 59 20.61 6.05 -10.35
CA PRO A 59 20.99 7.28 -9.67
C PRO A 59 21.77 6.98 -8.39
N ALA A 60 22.46 7.99 -7.86
CA ALA A 60 23.26 7.86 -6.64
C ALA A 60 22.43 7.55 -5.39
N GLN A 61 21.15 7.94 -5.38
CA GLN A 61 20.21 7.72 -4.28
C GLN A 61 18.89 7.21 -4.82
N ALA A 62 18.19 6.39 -4.03
CA ALA A 62 16.84 5.96 -4.36
C ALA A 62 15.84 7.12 -4.22
N MET A 63 14.76 7.05 -5.00
CA MET A 63 13.58 7.90 -4.83
C MET A 63 12.71 7.39 -3.68
N TYR A 64 12.13 8.30 -2.92
CA TYR A 64 11.10 7.99 -1.93
C TYR A 64 9.71 8.06 -2.59
N GLU A 65 8.93 6.99 -2.49
CA GLU A 65 7.55 6.95 -3.00
C GLU A 65 6.57 7.10 -1.81
N PRO A 66 5.81 8.22 -1.72
CA PRO A 66 5.02 8.55 -0.53
C PRO A 66 3.71 7.78 -0.36
N PHE A 67 3.10 7.25 -1.43
CA PHE A 67 1.79 6.58 -1.37
C PHE A 67 1.91 5.13 -0.87
N THR A 68 3.01 4.48 -1.18
CA THR A 68 3.35 3.09 -0.84
C THR A 68 4.66 3.01 -0.06
N PRO A 69 4.86 3.86 0.98
CA PRO A 69 6.14 4.23 1.59
C PRO A 69 7.28 3.25 1.28
N SER A 70 7.93 3.49 0.13
CA SER A 70 8.94 2.60 -0.45
C SER A 70 10.11 3.42 -0.98
N SER A 71 11.20 2.73 -1.28
CA SER A 71 12.39 3.31 -1.91
C SER A 71 12.69 2.56 -3.20
N LEU A 72 12.84 3.27 -4.31
CA LEU A 72 13.03 2.70 -5.65
C LEU A 72 14.12 3.45 -6.42
N TYR A 73 14.87 2.77 -7.28
CA TYR A 73 15.79 3.40 -8.21
C TYR A 73 15.11 3.60 -9.58
N PRO A 74 14.77 4.84 -9.99
CA PRO A 74 14.34 5.10 -11.36
C PRO A 74 15.53 4.94 -12.31
N LEU A 75 15.43 4.05 -13.29
CA LEU A 75 16.53 3.68 -14.19
C LEU A 75 16.40 4.29 -15.57
N ALA A 76 15.19 4.27 -16.13
CA ALA A 76 14.91 4.78 -17.46
C ALA A 76 13.50 5.39 -17.50
N ASP A 77 13.33 6.37 -18.37
CA ASP A 77 12.08 7.08 -18.58
C ASP A 77 11.91 7.34 -20.08
N ILE A 78 10.75 7.01 -20.61
CA ILE A 78 10.34 7.35 -21.97
C ILE A 78 9.14 8.26 -21.85
N ASP A 79 9.22 9.41 -22.49
CA ASP A 79 8.14 10.37 -22.62
C ASP A 79 8.18 10.97 -24.02
N LEU A 80 7.27 10.51 -24.88
CA LEU A 80 7.18 10.94 -26.27
C LEU A 80 5.75 10.92 -26.77
N ASP A 81 5.47 11.67 -27.83
CA ASP A 81 4.23 11.53 -28.58
C ASP A 81 4.41 10.44 -29.64
N ALA A 82 3.47 9.50 -29.73
CA ALA A 82 3.53 8.40 -30.68
C ALA A 82 3.70 8.94 -32.11
N PRO A 83 4.83 8.67 -32.80
CA PRO A 83 5.12 9.28 -34.09
C PRO A 83 4.20 8.81 -35.21
N ASP A 84 3.63 7.60 -35.09
CA ASP A 84 2.68 7.04 -36.05
C ASP A 84 1.59 6.25 -35.32
N SER A 85 0.44 6.09 -35.98
CA SER A 85 -0.64 5.26 -35.44
C SER A 85 -0.28 3.77 -35.54
N GLY A 86 -0.33 3.05 -34.42
CA GLY A 86 -0.15 1.60 -34.41
C GLY A 86 0.14 1.01 -33.03
N THR A 87 0.64 -0.22 -33.00
CA THR A 87 0.97 -0.93 -31.77
C THR A 87 2.41 -0.64 -31.38
N TYR A 88 2.61 -0.24 -30.13
CA TYR A 88 3.92 -0.06 -29.52
C TYR A 88 4.15 -1.19 -28.53
N TYR A 89 5.38 -1.69 -28.51
CA TYR A 89 5.85 -2.74 -27.61
C TYR A 89 6.98 -2.18 -26.76
N VAL A 90 7.05 -2.65 -25.53
CA VAL A 90 8.14 -2.34 -24.60
C VAL A 90 8.73 -3.65 -24.14
N ALA A 91 10.05 -3.79 -24.27
CA ALA A 91 10.80 -4.88 -23.66
C ALA A 91 11.78 -4.32 -22.63
N VAL A 92 11.86 -4.99 -21.48
CA VAL A 92 12.87 -4.74 -20.45
C VAL A 92 13.91 -5.85 -20.56
N TYR A 93 15.18 -5.49 -20.63
CA TYR A 93 16.26 -6.45 -20.82
C TYR A 93 17.46 -6.19 -19.90
N GLU A 94 18.15 -7.27 -19.53
CA GLU A 94 19.44 -7.27 -18.84
C GLU A 94 20.16 -8.57 -19.20
N SER A 95 21.44 -8.48 -19.56
CA SER A 95 22.20 -9.60 -20.10
C SER A 95 22.95 -10.41 -19.05
N GLN A 96 23.28 -9.80 -17.90
CA GLN A 96 24.22 -10.41 -16.95
C GLN A 96 23.53 -11.07 -15.76
N ARG A 97 22.36 -10.57 -15.35
CA ARG A 97 21.71 -11.00 -14.12
C ARG A 97 20.22 -10.67 -14.08
N GLY A 98 19.47 -11.42 -13.27
CA GLY A 98 18.09 -11.11 -12.94
C GLY A 98 17.96 -10.17 -11.74
N GLY A 99 16.74 -9.67 -11.56
CA GLY A 99 16.32 -8.90 -10.39
C GLY A 99 14.89 -8.42 -10.53
N HIS A 100 14.41 -7.72 -9.51
CA HIS A 100 13.05 -7.21 -9.47
C HIS A 100 12.97 -5.79 -10.06
N TYR A 101 12.00 -5.58 -10.95
CA TYR A 101 11.73 -4.29 -11.56
C TYR A 101 10.23 -3.98 -11.62
N THR A 102 9.91 -2.70 -11.77
CA THR A 102 8.56 -2.17 -12.00
C THR A 102 8.57 -1.40 -13.32
N VAL A 103 7.52 -1.59 -14.12
CA VAL A 103 7.26 -0.77 -15.31
C VAL A 103 5.99 0.03 -15.04
N ALA A 104 6.12 1.35 -15.00
CA ALA A 104 5.00 2.27 -14.97
C ALA A 104 4.63 2.62 -16.40
N ILE A 105 3.35 2.51 -16.78
CA ILE A 105 2.88 2.81 -18.14
C ILE A 105 1.72 3.80 -18.05
N GLY A 106 1.77 4.85 -18.87
CA GLY A 106 0.73 5.87 -18.98
C GLY A 106 1.02 7.12 -18.16
N ASP A 107 0.28 8.19 -18.46
CA ASP A 107 0.45 9.54 -17.90
C ASP A 107 -0.61 9.90 -16.85
N ARG A 108 -1.58 9.01 -16.61
CA ARG A 108 -2.71 9.22 -15.72
C ARG A 108 -2.90 8.03 -14.80
N GLU A 109 -2.91 8.32 -13.51
CA GLU A 109 -3.35 7.36 -12.50
C GLU A 109 -4.88 7.28 -12.50
N SER A 110 -5.42 6.09 -12.77
CA SER A 110 -6.85 5.81 -12.68
C SER A 110 -7.06 4.51 -11.92
N TYR A 111 -7.99 4.53 -10.97
CA TYR A 111 -8.34 3.35 -10.17
C TYR A 111 -9.83 3.09 -10.26
N SER A 112 -10.20 1.85 -10.53
CA SER A 112 -11.55 1.37 -10.24
C SER A 112 -11.80 1.35 -8.73
N ILE A 113 -13.06 1.32 -8.32
CA ILE A 113 -13.44 1.22 -6.90
C ILE A 113 -12.85 -0.05 -6.27
N VAL A 114 -12.81 -1.15 -7.03
CA VAL A 114 -12.29 -2.43 -6.53
C VAL A 114 -10.78 -2.32 -6.30
N GLU A 115 -10.02 -1.79 -7.25
CA GLU A 115 -8.58 -1.57 -7.09
C GLU A 115 -8.31 -0.65 -5.91
N TYR A 116 -9.06 0.46 -5.81
CA TYR A 116 -8.89 1.44 -4.74
C TYR A 116 -9.09 0.81 -3.34
N VAL A 117 -10.14 0.03 -3.15
CA VAL A 117 -10.42 -0.61 -1.84
C VAL A 117 -9.39 -1.70 -1.51
N LEU A 118 -8.81 -2.36 -2.52
CA LEU A 118 -7.82 -3.42 -2.33
C LEU A 118 -6.39 -2.92 -2.08
N ILE A 119 -6.10 -1.62 -2.28
CA ILE A 119 -4.78 -1.01 -2.02
C ILE A 119 -4.13 -1.47 -0.71
N PRO A 120 -4.78 -1.43 0.46
CA PRO A 120 -4.15 -1.87 1.71
C PRO A 120 -3.66 -3.33 1.70
N ILE A 121 -4.30 -4.21 0.94
CA ILE A 121 -3.83 -5.59 0.74
C ILE A 121 -2.66 -5.61 -0.25
N SER A 122 -2.78 -4.89 -1.36
CA SER A 122 -1.71 -4.76 -2.37
C SER A 122 -0.42 -4.21 -1.77
N LEU A 123 -0.50 -3.25 -0.84
CA LEU A 123 0.66 -2.72 -0.10
C LEU A 123 1.44 -3.82 0.61
N MET A 124 0.77 -4.81 1.22
CA MET A 124 1.46 -5.92 1.89
C MET A 124 2.25 -6.77 0.90
N SER A 125 1.72 -6.96 -0.31
CA SER A 125 2.41 -7.65 -1.40
C SER A 125 3.58 -6.83 -1.94
N ILE A 126 3.42 -5.50 -2.06
CA ILE A 126 4.49 -4.58 -2.49
C ILE A 126 5.67 -4.62 -1.52
N TYR A 127 5.42 -4.59 -0.21
CA TYR A 127 6.51 -4.67 0.78
C TYR A 127 7.25 -6.01 0.74
N GLN A 128 6.53 -7.12 0.49
CA GLN A 128 7.14 -8.44 0.32
C GLN A 128 7.96 -8.54 -0.97
N TRP A 129 7.42 -8.01 -2.08
CA TRP A 129 8.15 -7.88 -3.34
C TRP A 129 9.44 -7.09 -3.12
N GLY A 130 9.37 -6.00 -2.35
CA GLY A 130 10.50 -5.16 -1.96
C GLY A 130 11.48 -5.75 -0.94
N GLY A 131 11.40 -7.03 -0.57
CA GLY A 131 12.41 -7.67 0.30
C GLY A 131 11.93 -8.13 1.65
N GLN A 132 10.77 -7.68 2.09
CA GLN A 132 10.40 -7.84 3.49
C GLN A 132 9.76 -9.21 3.74
N SER A 133 10.13 -9.82 4.86
CA SER A 133 9.44 -11.03 5.31
C SER A 133 8.01 -10.68 5.75
N PRO A 134 7.04 -11.61 5.63
CA PRO A 134 5.69 -11.38 6.15
C PRO A 134 5.68 -11.01 7.64
N ALA A 135 6.61 -11.59 8.42
CA ALA A 135 6.75 -11.27 9.83
C ALA A 135 7.04 -9.78 10.05
N LEU A 136 7.96 -9.19 9.29
CA LEU A 136 8.28 -7.76 9.40
C LEU A 136 7.11 -6.87 8.97
N VAL A 137 6.44 -7.24 7.86
CA VAL A 137 5.31 -6.48 7.32
C VAL A 137 4.13 -6.41 8.30
N TYR A 138 3.78 -7.54 8.92
CA TYR A 138 2.63 -7.64 9.83
C TYR A 138 2.98 -7.38 11.31
N ALA A 139 4.26 -7.33 11.69
CA ALA A 139 4.69 -7.14 13.07
C ALA A 139 4.08 -5.90 13.74
N PRO A 140 4.08 -4.68 13.14
CA PRO A 140 3.52 -3.51 13.79
C PRO A 140 2.03 -3.69 14.13
N MET A 141 1.26 -4.23 13.20
CA MET A 141 -0.16 -4.48 13.39
C MET A 141 -0.40 -5.55 14.46
N ALA A 142 0.36 -6.65 14.43
CA ALA A 142 0.26 -7.71 15.43
C ALA A 142 0.61 -7.20 16.84
N LEU A 143 1.66 -6.39 16.97
CA LEU A 143 2.09 -5.80 18.25
C LEU A 143 1.05 -4.82 18.80
N VAL A 144 0.49 -3.95 17.96
CA VAL A 144 -0.57 -3.02 18.36
C VAL A 144 -1.81 -3.78 18.81
N LEU A 145 -2.22 -4.81 18.07
CA LEU A 145 -3.39 -5.61 18.41
C LEU A 145 -3.17 -6.38 19.73
N ALA A 146 -2.05 -7.08 19.88
CA ALA A 146 -1.74 -7.87 21.07
C ALA A 146 -1.61 -7.00 22.33
N SER A 147 -0.84 -5.90 22.24
CA SER A 147 -0.65 -4.98 23.37
C SER A 147 -1.95 -4.24 23.72
N GLY A 148 -2.70 -3.79 22.71
CA GLY A 148 -3.98 -3.11 22.91
C GLY A 148 -5.03 -4.00 23.57
N LEU A 149 -5.20 -5.23 23.07
CA LEU A 149 -6.14 -6.20 23.66
C LEU A 149 -5.70 -6.60 25.07
N GLY A 150 -4.40 -6.81 25.32
CA GLY A 150 -3.87 -7.10 26.65
C GLY A 150 -4.16 -5.98 27.65
N LEU A 151 -3.93 -4.71 27.25
CA LEU A 151 -4.24 -3.54 28.08
C LEU A 151 -5.74 -3.39 28.35
N LEU A 152 -6.59 -3.70 27.37
CA LEU A 152 -8.05 -3.69 27.54
C LEU A 152 -8.51 -4.79 28.49
N ALA A 153 -8.04 -6.02 28.31
CA ALA A 153 -8.35 -7.15 29.20
C ALA A 153 -7.97 -6.82 30.65
N TRP A 154 -6.77 -6.28 30.86
CA TRP A 154 -6.30 -5.86 32.18
C TRP A 154 -7.20 -4.76 32.79
N LYS A 155 -7.52 -3.71 32.03
CA LYS A 155 -8.41 -2.64 32.51
C LYS A 155 -9.83 -3.10 32.79
N TRP A 156 -10.36 -4.04 32.02
CA TRP A 156 -11.73 -4.52 32.19
C TRP A 156 -11.86 -5.39 33.44
N ARG A 157 -10.83 -6.17 33.75
CA ARG A 157 -10.71 -6.90 35.02
C ARG A 157 -10.69 -5.94 36.22
N ASP A 158 -9.92 -4.86 36.15
CA ASP A 158 -9.66 -4.01 37.31
C ASP A 158 -10.70 -2.87 37.51
N ARG A 159 -11.41 -2.43 36.46
CA ARG A 159 -12.28 -1.22 36.51
C ARG A 159 -13.75 -1.46 36.20
N GLY A 160 -14.20 -2.70 36.01
CA GLY A 160 -15.61 -3.02 35.76
C GLY A 160 -16.19 -2.34 34.50
N ILE A 161 -15.34 -2.02 33.52
CA ILE A 161 -15.77 -1.47 32.23
C ILE A 161 -16.61 -2.52 31.52
N VAL A 162 -17.71 -2.09 30.88
CA VAL A 162 -18.73 -2.97 30.30
C VAL A 162 -18.14 -3.86 29.20
N ASN A 163 -17.98 -5.15 29.51
CA ASN A 163 -17.49 -6.19 28.60
C ASN A 163 -18.62 -6.71 27.71
N THR A 164 -18.76 -6.15 26.51
CA THR A 164 -19.73 -6.61 25.51
C THR A 164 -19.02 -7.15 24.26
N PRO A 165 -19.62 -8.11 23.55
CA PRO A 165 -19.06 -8.61 22.29
C PRO A 165 -18.80 -7.49 21.27
N SER A 166 -19.74 -6.55 21.15
CA SER A 166 -19.59 -5.36 20.28
C SER A 166 -18.44 -4.45 20.75
N GLY A 167 -18.24 -4.29 22.06
CA GLY A 167 -17.09 -3.55 22.60
C GLY A 167 -15.74 -4.18 22.24
N TRP A 168 -15.61 -5.51 22.37
CA TRP A 168 -14.39 -6.22 21.95
C TRP A 168 -14.15 -6.10 20.45
N ILE A 169 -15.17 -6.35 19.63
CA ILE A 169 -15.04 -6.33 18.17
C ILE A 169 -14.75 -4.90 17.68
N GLY A 170 -15.43 -3.89 18.25
CA GLY A 170 -15.16 -2.49 17.96
C GLY A 170 -13.76 -2.06 18.41
N ALA A 171 -13.30 -2.52 19.58
CA ALA A 171 -11.95 -2.25 20.03
C ALA A 171 -10.89 -2.89 19.11
N SER A 172 -11.09 -4.14 18.70
CA SER A 172 -10.24 -4.81 17.72
C SER A 172 -10.20 -4.05 16.39
N ALA A 173 -11.34 -3.55 15.91
CA ALA A 173 -11.39 -2.70 14.71
C ALA A 173 -10.52 -1.44 14.87
N GLY A 174 -10.69 -0.72 15.99
CA GLY A 174 -9.87 0.46 16.30
C GLY A 174 -8.37 0.16 16.40
N LEU A 175 -8.00 -0.96 17.03
CA LEU A 175 -6.62 -1.41 17.12
C LEU A 175 -6.03 -1.79 15.76
N LEU A 176 -6.80 -2.40 14.86
CA LEU A 176 -6.36 -2.65 13.49
C LEU A 176 -6.15 -1.36 12.70
N PHE A 177 -6.99 -0.33 12.91
CA PHE A 177 -6.77 0.99 12.31
C PHE A 177 -5.47 1.61 12.80
N LEU A 178 -5.19 1.52 14.10
CA LEU A 178 -3.90 1.96 14.66
C LEU A 178 -2.74 1.11 14.14
N GLY A 179 -2.96 -0.19 13.94
CA GLY A 179 -2.01 -1.11 13.33
C GLY A 179 -1.60 -0.66 11.93
N THR A 180 -2.54 -0.18 11.10
CA THR A 180 -2.21 0.40 9.78
C THR A 180 -1.32 1.63 9.93
N CYS A 181 -1.64 2.54 10.84
CA CYS A 181 -0.78 3.70 11.13
C CYS A 181 0.64 3.27 11.52
N ALA A 182 0.77 2.30 12.44
CA ALA A 182 2.06 1.77 12.86
C ALA A 182 2.84 1.10 11.72
N THR A 183 2.16 0.34 10.85
CA THR A 183 2.77 -0.26 9.65
C THR A 183 3.26 0.83 8.70
N VAL A 184 2.43 1.81 8.34
CA VAL A 184 2.82 2.92 7.44
C VAL A 184 4.04 3.67 7.97
N LEU A 185 4.08 3.98 9.27
CA LEU A 185 5.21 4.65 9.89
C LEU A 185 6.49 3.80 9.90
N LEU A 186 6.38 2.48 10.15
CA LEU A 186 7.54 1.60 10.02
C LEU A 186 8.07 1.57 8.58
N GLN A 187 7.18 1.44 7.59
CA GLN A 187 7.55 1.38 6.18
C GLN A 187 8.21 2.68 5.71
N MET A 188 7.72 3.82 6.19
CA MET A 188 8.36 5.12 5.99
C MET A 188 9.79 5.14 6.57
N VAL A 189 9.98 4.69 7.81
CA VAL A 189 11.32 4.64 8.44
C VAL A 189 12.27 3.74 7.65
N LEU A 190 11.81 2.56 7.23
CA LEU A 190 12.62 1.62 6.43
C LEU A 190 13.01 2.23 5.08
N SER A 191 12.09 2.91 4.41
CA SER A 191 12.33 3.52 3.11
C SER A 191 13.29 4.69 3.18
N LEU A 192 13.18 5.53 4.22
CA LEU A 192 14.10 6.64 4.48
C LEU A 192 15.51 6.19 4.90
N ALA A 193 15.72 4.89 5.17
CA ALA A 193 17.07 4.36 5.36
C ALA A 193 17.84 4.25 4.02
N SER A 194 17.14 4.24 2.88
CA SER A 194 17.72 4.10 1.53
C SER A 194 17.41 5.27 0.59
N ALA A 195 16.44 6.12 0.94
CA ALA A 195 16.02 7.30 0.17
C ALA A 195 16.17 8.59 1.00
N PRO A 196 16.37 9.76 0.36
CA PRO A 196 16.50 11.03 1.07
C PRO A 196 15.19 11.46 1.73
N LEU A 197 15.31 12.29 2.78
CA LEU A 197 14.17 12.96 3.40
C LEU A 197 13.67 14.09 2.50
N VAL A 198 12.49 13.92 1.91
CA VAL A 198 11.87 14.85 0.97
C VAL A 198 10.50 15.35 1.46
N PRO A 199 9.98 16.48 0.96
CA PRO A 199 8.69 17.05 1.41
C PRO A 199 7.49 16.08 1.29
N GLU A 200 7.54 15.16 0.33
CA GLU A 200 6.51 14.14 0.05
C GLU A 200 6.27 13.21 1.25
N VAL A 201 7.22 13.10 2.19
CA VAL A 201 7.03 12.42 3.47
C VAL A 201 5.84 12.97 4.25
N ALA A 202 5.49 14.25 4.07
CA ALA A 202 4.30 14.85 4.66
C ALA A 202 3.00 14.16 4.18
N LEU A 203 2.96 13.70 2.93
CA LEU A 203 1.81 12.95 2.39
C LEU A 203 1.67 11.61 3.09
N THR A 204 2.78 10.88 3.29
CA THR A 204 2.77 9.62 4.04
C THR A 204 2.28 9.81 5.47
N LEU A 205 2.73 10.87 6.15
CA LEU A 205 2.24 11.22 7.48
C LEU A 205 0.74 11.51 7.48
N LEU A 206 0.22 12.21 6.47
CA LEU A 206 -1.21 12.44 6.31
C LEU A 206 -1.98 11.12 6.18
N PHE A 207 -1.48 10.18 5.36
CA PHE A 207 -2.05 8.84 5.23
C PHE A 207 -1.99 8.04 6.55
N ALA A 208 -0.94 8.20 7.35
CA ALA A 208 -0.85 7.56 8.66
C ALA A 208 -1.82 8.17 9.69
N LEU A 209 -2.11 9.47 9.60
CA LEU A 209 -2.99 10.18 10.52
C LEU A 209 -4.47 9.78 10.35
N MET A 210 -4.91 9.45 9.14
CA MET A 210 -6.31 9.06 8.88
C MET A 210 -6.73 7.80 9.68
N PRO A 211 -6.03 6.65 9.59
CA PRO A 211 -6.30 5.49 10.44
C PRO A 211 -6.15 5.77 11.94
N ALA A 212 -5.20 6.62 12.34
CA ALA A 212 -5.04 7.00 13.74
C ALA A 212 -6.26 7.77 14.28
N ALA A 213 -6.79 8.72 13.50
CA ALA A 213 -8.00 9.47 13.85
C ALA A 213 -9.22 8.54 13.96
N LEU A 214 -9.37 7.60 13.01
CA LEU A 214 -10.44 6.60 13.04
C LEU A 214 -10.33 5.67 14.25
N CYS A 215 -9.12 5.22 14.61
CA CYS A 215 -8.87 4.47 15.84
C CYS A 215 -9.37 5.23 17.07
N VAL A 216 -8.96 6.50 17.21
CA VAL A 216 -9.35 7.33 18.35
C VAL A 216 -10.87 7.49 18.40
N ALA A 217 -11.53 7.70 17.27
CA ALA A 217 -12.99 7.79 17.21
C ALA A 217 -13.67 6.49 17.68
N VAL A 218 -13.27 5.34 17.12
CA VAL A 218 -13.86 4.03 17.47
C VAL A 218 -13.60 3.68 18.93
N LEU A 219 -12.38 3.83 19.43
CA LEU A 219 -12.05 3.53 20.82
C LEU A 219 -12.74 4.47 21.81
N ARG A 220 -12.88 5.76 21.49
CA ARG A 220 -13.64 6.70 22.35
C ARG A 220 -15.10 6.29 22.47
N ILE A 221 -15.72 5.86 21.39
CA ILE A 221 -17.10 5.37 21.37
C ILE A 221 -17.19 4.07 22.18
N GLY A 222 -16.35 3.08 21.89
CA GLY A 222 -16.37 1.77 22.54
C GLY A 222 -16.07 1.82 24.04
N LEU A 223 -15.15 2.70 24.48
CA LEU A 223 -14.76 2.81 25.90
C LEU A 223 -15.71 3.68 26.74
N ARG A 224 -16.48 4.58 26.13
CA ARG A 224 -17.42 5.47 26.85
C ARG A 224 -18.85 4.95 26.86
N ALA A 225 -19.22 4.07 25.93
CA ALA A 225 -20.58 3.54 25.82
C ALA A 225 -20.88 2.57 26.98
N LYS A 226 -21.64 3.03 27.99
CA LYS A 226 -22.21 2.15 29.04
C LYS A 226 -23.30 1.22 28.49
N LYS A 227 -23.96 1.63 27.41
CA LYS A 227 -24.90 0.86 26.60
C LYS A 227 -24.68 1.24 25.14
N ILE A 228 -24.81 0.26 24.26
CA ILE A 228 -24.75 0.51 22.81
C ILE A 228 -26.17 0.84 22.34
N ASP A 229 -26.41 2.13 22.13
CA ASP A 229 -27.65 2.66 21.61
C ASP A 229 -27.64 2.73 20.07
N ALA A 230 -28.78 3.07 19.46
CA ALA A 230 -28.89 3.16 18.00
C ALA A 230 -27.89 4.17 17.39
N ARG A 231 -27.59 5.27 18.11
CA ARG A 231 -26.61 6.27 17.67
C ARG A 231 -25.21 5.68 17.61
N THR A 232 -24.78 4.98 18.66
CA THR A 232 -23.47 4.30 18.72
C THR A 232 -23.31 3.33 17.54
N ARG A 233 -24.36 2.58 17.21
CA ARG A 233 -24.36 1.66 16.07
C ARG A 233 -24.18 2.40 14.75
N ILE A 234 -24.95 3.46 14.53
CA ILE A 234 -24.83 4.29 13.32
C ILE A 234 -23.41 4.85 13.19
N TYR A 235 -22.82 5.35 14.28
CA TYR A 235 -21.45 5.85 14.26
C TYR A 235 -20.42 4.77 13.90
N LEU A 236 -20.53 3.58 14.49
CA LEU A 236 -19.65 2.45 14.15
C LEU A 236 -19.80 2.05 12.68
N ALA A 237 -21.03 2.03 12.16
CA ALA A 237 -21.27 1.73 10.75
C ALA A 237 -20.61 2.76 9.82
N ILE A 238 -20.79 4.05 10.11
CA ILE A 238 -20.17 5.15 9.35
C ILE A 238 -18.64 5.06 9.42
N LEU A 239 -18.08 4.85 10.62
CA LEU A 239 -16.63 4.73 10.80
C LEU A 239 -16.06 3.51 10.07
N GLY A 240 -16.79 2.39 10.01
CA GLY A 240 -16.42 1.24 9.20
C GLY A 240 -16.34 1.56 7.71
N VAL A 241 -17.35 2.25 7.16
CA VAL A 241 -17.33 2.68 5.75
C VAL A 241 -16.19 3.67 5.49
N LEU A 242 -16.00 4.68 6.35
CA LEU A 242 -14.90 5.63 6.21
C LEU A 242 -13.54 4.94 6.29
N ALA A 243 -13.38 3.98 7.20
CA ALA A 243 -12.15 3.21 7.34
C ALA A 243 -11.82 2.36 6.11
N LEU A 244 -12.83 1.86 5.39
CA LEU A 244 -12.64 1.15 4.13
C LEU A 244 -11.94 2.03 3.09
N PHE A 245 -12.42 3.27 2.91
CA PHE A 245 -11.85 4.22 1.95
C PHE A 245 -10.58 4.90 2.46
N ALA A 246 -10.36 4.95 3.77
CA ALA A 246 -9.11 5.41 4.37
C ALA A 246 -8.04 4.30 4.49
N TRP A 247 -8.29 3.12 3.92
CA TRP A 247 -7.39 1.96 3.93
C TRP A 247 -6.98 1.47 5.33
N ALA A 248 -7.79 1.75 6.34
CA ALA A 248 -7.49 1.43 7.72
C ALA A 248 -7.89 -0.02 8.04
N GLY A 249 -6.94 -0.83 8.55
CA GLY A 249 -7.20 -2.16 9.10
C GLY A 249 -7.32 -3.33 8.11
N LEU A 250 -6.71 -3.26 6.92
CA LEU A 250 -6.64 -4.37 5.94
C LEU A 250 -7.99 -5.03 5.59
N LEU A 251 -9.06 -4.23 5.41
CA LEU A 251 -10.46 -4.67 5.23
C LEU A 251 -11.09 -5.39 6.43
N ILE A 252 -10.30 -6.04 7.27
CA ILE A 252 -10.75 -6.71 8.50
C ILE A 252 -11.25 -5.67 9.50
N GLY A 253 -10.49 -4.59 9.76
CA GLY A 253 -10.90 -3.52 10.67
C GLY A 253 -12.26 -2.90 10.29
N PRO A 254 -12.48 -2.47 9.03
CA PRO A 254 -13.76 -1.95 8.55
C PRO A 254 -14.89 -2.98 8.74
N ALA A 255 -14.66 -4.24 8.37
CA ALA A 255 -15.62 -5.32 8.56
C ALA A 255 -15.97 -5.53 10.03
N LEU A 256 -14.99 -5.56 10.93
CA LEU A 256 -15.22 -5.66 12.38
C LEU A 256 -16.01 -4.46 12.90
N SER A 257 -15.74 -3.25 12.43
CA SER A 257 -16.49 -2.05 12.81
C SER A 257 -17.98 -2.15 12.41
N LEU A 258 -18.24 -2.62 11.18
CA LEU A 258 -19.60 -2.89 10.70
C LEU A 258 -20.27 -3.99 11.53
N ILE A 259 -19.59 -5.09 11.82
CA ILE A 259 -20.12 -6.19 12.64
C ILE A 259 -20.43 -5.69 14.07
N ALA A 260 -19.54 -4.89 14.66
CA ALA A 260 -19.76 -4.29 15.98
C ALA A 260 -21.04 -3.44 16.00
N SER A 261 -21.37 -2.75 14.90
CA SER A 261 -22.60 -1.96 14.79
C SER A 261 -23.89 -2.79 14.86
N MET A 262 -23.82 -4.07 14.48
CA MET A 262 -24.98 -4.97 14.42
C MET A 262 -25.17 -5.76 15.73
N LEU A 263 -24.09 -5.98 16.47
CA LEU A 263 -24.11 -6.87 17.63
C LEU A 263 -24.87 -6.30 18.84
N PRO A 264 -25.55 -7.17 19.63
CA PRO A 264 -26.27 -6.77 20.82
C PRO A 264 -25.33 -6.31 21.94
N ALA A 265 -25.79 -5.34 22.73
CA ALA A 265 -25.08 -4.79 23.88
C ALA A 265 -25.11 -5.69 25.14
N ARG A 266 -25.54 -6.96 25.01
CA ARG A 266 -25.73 -7.83 26.18
C ARG A 266 -24.37 -8.37 26.63
N TYR A 267 -24.18 -8.43 27.94
CA TYR A 267 -22.96 -8.93 28.58
C TYR A 267 -22.62 -10.33 28.06
N LEU A 268 -21.31 -10.60 27.92
CA LEU A 268 -20.83 -11.98 28.02
C LEU A 268 -21.06 -12.39 29.48
N THR A 269 -22.19 -13.05 29.74
CA THR A 269 -22.55 -13.51 31.08
C THR A 269 -21.42 -14.39 31.59
N ASN A 270 -20.71 -13.93 32.62
CA ASN A 270 -19.91 -14.82 33.44
C ASN A 270 -20.92 -15.81 34.05
N ARG A 271 -20.81 -17.10 33.71
CA ARG A 271 -21.49 -18.15 34.46
C ARG A 271 -20.88 -18.15 35.86
N GLU A 272 -21.45 -17.32 36.73
CA GLU A 272 -21.47 -17.60 38.16
C GLU A 272 -22.82 -18.25 38.45
N ASN A 273 -22.77 -19.39 39.15
CA ASN A 273 -23.86 -20.27 39.58
C ASN A 273 -24.19 -21.46 38.66
N LEU A 274 -23.37 -22.50 38.80
CA LEU A 274 -23.81 -23.88 39.10
C LEU A 274 -22.85 -24.48 40.11
#